data_AF-S5LZI7-F1
#
_entry.id   AF-S5LZI7-F1
#
_cell.length_a   1.000
_cell.length_b   1.000
_cell.length_c   1.000
_cell.angle_alpha   90.00
_cell.angle_beta   90.00
_cell.angle_gamma   90.00
#
_symmetry.space_group_name_H-M   'P 1'
#
loop_
_entity.id
_entity.type
_entity.pdbx_description
1 polymer ?
#
loop_
_entity_poly.entity_id
_entity_poly.type
_entity_poly.pdbx_seq_one_letter_code
_entity_poly.pdbx_strand_id
1 'polypeptide(L)'
;MFLSSSASTIVIGVVVLVVLVFVIVSSITSKKAQKVEQQKRKKVVREEIKSYLAKTQNIKNIKVEYEKVYARKGAEYKYRDVFDVVVQMYEPKTNKLISVNAYEVEGITTKSGKNNYVTAWQVNGEIDLENTKRRIAIAEKKVKLTKQEKVVLKKEEKSKAVEHKIQVKEEIKNLKAEKKNQSKNDDVSAQMDKAIKATTVKFVPRRNK
;
A
#
# COMPACT_ATOMS: atom_id res chain seq x y z
N MET A 1 39.22 44.54 13.64
CA MET A 1 38.53 44.47 14.95
C MET A 1 38.41 43.01 15.36
N PHE A 2 39.34 42.53 16.18
CA PHE A 2 39.30 41.19 16.74
C PHE A 2 38.37 41.21 17.94
N LEU A 3 37.22 40.52 17.87
CA LEU A 3 36.41 40.27 19.06
C LEU A 3 37.30 39.55 20.08
N SER A 4 37.26 40.01 21.34
CA SER A 4 38.01 39.40 22.43
C SER A 4 37.72 37.89 22.50
N SER A 5 38.74 37.09 22.86
CA SER A 5 38.64 35.62 22.95
C SER A 5 37.40 35.13 23.72
N SER A 6 37.00 35.88 24.75
CA SER A 6 35.78 35.65 25.52
C SER A 6 34.49 35.86 24.71
N ALA A 7 34.42 36.92 23.89
CA ALA A 7 33.27 37.22 23.06
C ALA A 7 33.09 36.19 21.93
N SER A 8 34.18 35.73 21.30
CA SER A 8 34.13 34.65 20.30
C SER A 8 33.63 33.33 20.89
N THR A 9 34.06 32.99 22.12
CA THR A 9 33.62 31.77 22.82
C THR A 9 32.13 31.84 23.19
N ILE A 10 31.65 33.01 23.64
CA ILE A 10 30.23 33.24 23.94
C ILE A 10 29.37 33.10 22.68
N VAL A 11 29.81 33.71 21.56
CA VAL A 11 29.08 33.61 20.28
C VAL A 11 29.00 32.17 19.79
N ILE A 12 30.10 31.40 19.85
CA ILE A 12 30.10 29.98 19.49
C ILE A 12 29.16 29.18 20.41
N GLY A 13 29.17 29.44 21.72
CA GLY A 13 28.27 28.80 22.68
C GLY A 13 26.79 29.04 22.36
N VAL A 14 26.42 30.27 22.00
CA VAL A 14 25.05 30.63 21.61
C VAL A 14 24.65 29.93 20.30
N VAL A 15 25.52 29.89 19.31
CA VAL A 15 25.25 29.20 18.02
C VAL A 15 25.02 27.70 18.24
N VAL A 16 25.86 27.05 19.05
CA VAL A 16 25.70 25.62 19.37
C VAL A 16 24.36 25.36 20.07
N LEU A 17 23.96 26.23 21.01
CA LEU A 17 22.69 26.11 21.72
C LEU A 17 21.48 26.24 20.78
N VAL A 18 21.51 27.20 19.85
CA VAL A 18 20.45 27.37 18.83
C VAL A 18 20.34 26.14 17.93
N VAL A 19 21.46 25.57 17.47
CA VAL A 19 21.47 24.34 16.68
C VAL A 19 20.88 23.17 17.47
N LEU A 20 21.23 23.04 18.75
CA LEU A 20 20.69 21.99 19.63
C LEU A 20 19.17 22.09 19.78
N VAL A 21 18.65 23.30 20.03
CA VAL A 21 17.21 23.55 20.11
C VAL A 21 16.52 23.22 18.78
N PHE A 22 17.10 23.61 17.65
CA PHE A 22 16.56 23.30 16.32
C PHE A 22 16.49 21.79 16.04
N VAL A 23 17.52 21.03 16.41
CA VAL A 23 17.52 19.56 16.27
C VAL A 23 16.43 18.92 17.14
N ILE A 24 16.23 19.40 18.38
CA ILE A 24 15.20 18.89 19.27
C ILE A 24 13.80 19.19 18.69
N VAL A 25 13.54 20.43 18.28
CA VAL A 25 12.24 20.84 17.73
C VAL A 25 11.92 20.08 16.44
N SER A 26 12.88 19.96 15.51
CA SER A 26 12.69 19.21 14.25
C SER A 26 12.45 17.71 14.49
N SER A 27 13.10 17.12 15.49
CA SER A 27 12.85 15.73 15.89
C SER A 27 11.44 15.55 16.47
N ILE A 28 10.93 16.51 17.24
CA ILE A 28 9.58 16.46 17.81
C ILE A 28 8.51 16.64 16.72
N THR A 29 8.68 17.61 15.82
CA THR A 29 7.71 17.88 14.75
C THR A 29 7.60 16.71 13.76
N SER A 30 8.72 16.12 13.36
CA SER A 30 8.73 14.92 12.50
C SER A 30 8.02 13.73 13.14
N LYS A 31 8.27 13.47 14.43
CA LYS A 31 7.57 12.40 15.19
C LYS A 31 6.07 12.66 15.31
N LYS A 32 5.64 13.92 15.52
CA LYS A 32 4.22 14.28 15.58
C LYS A 32 3.53 14.07 14.24
N ALA A 33 4.14 14.51 13.13
CA ALA A 33 3.59 14.32 11.79
C ALA A 33 3.42 12.83 11.45
N GLN A 34 4.42 12.00 11.75
CA GLN A 34 4.34 10.55 11.56
C GLN A 34 3.21 9.91 12.36
N LYS A 35 2.99 10.31 13.62
CA LYS A 35 1.88 9.78 14.43
C LYS A 35 0.52 10.12 13.82
N VAL A 36 0.34 11.35 13.35
CA VAL A 36 -0.91 11.78 12.70
C VAL A 36 -1.16 10.98 11.43
N GLU A 37 -0.13 10.82 10.59
CA GLU A 37 -0.23 10.03 9.36
C GLU A 37 -0.55 8.56 9.64
N GLN A 38 0.13 7.96 10.63
CA GLN A 38 -0.16 6.60 11.06
C GLN A 38 -1.61 6.46 11.53
N GLN A 39 -2.13 7.40 12.33
CA GLN A 39 -3.53 7.39 12.77
C GLN A 39 -4.51 7.51 11.59
N LYS A 40 -4.21 8.34 10.59
CA LYS A 40 -5.01 8.45 9.37
C LYS A 40 -5.02 7.14 8.58
N ARG A 41 -3.86 6.58 8.28
CA ARG A 41 -3.71 5.27 7.60
C ARG A 41 -4.46 4.19 8.36
N LYS A 42 -4.31 4.19 9.69
CA LYS A 42 -5.01 3.31 10.60
C LYS A 42 -6.54 3.41 10.45
N LYS A 43 -7.10 4.62 10.41
CA LYS A 43 -8.54 4.81 10.23
C LYS A 43 -9.00 4.27 8.87
N VAL A 44 -8.29 4.60 7.80
CA VAL A 44 -8.61 4.17 6.44
C VAL A 44 -8.61 2.64 6.32
N VAL A 45 -7.55 1.98 6.80
CA VAL A 45 -7.47 0.50 6.81
C VAL A 45 -8.62 -0.12 7.60
N ARG A 46 -9.03 0.48 8.73
CA ARG A 46 -10.19 0.01 9.51
C ARG A 46 -11.48 0.02 8.69
N GLU A 47 -11.70 1.12 7.99
CA GLU A 47 -12.90 1.34 7.19
C GLU A 47 -12.92 0.39 5.99
N GLU A 48 -11.77 0.17 5.36
CA GLU A 48 -11.65 -0.79 4.26
C GLU A 48 -11.91 -2.23 4.71
N ILE A 49 -11.38 -2.64 5.86
CA ILE A 49 -11.67 -3.96 6.45
C ILE A 49 -13.15 -4.11 6.77
N LYS A 50 -13.80 -3.08 7.35
CA LYS A 50 -15.25 -3.11 7.61
C LYS A 50 -16.04 -3.24 6.31
N SER A 51 -15.65 -2.48 5.28
CA SER A 51 -16.25 -2.52 3.94
C SER A 51 -16.10 -3.93 3.33
N TYR A 52 -14.91 -4.51 3.40
CA TYR A 52 -14.63 -5.88 2.95
C TYR A 52 -15.49 -6.92 3.68
N LEU A 53 -15.56 -6.88 5.01
CA LEU A 53 -16.36 -7.80 5.82
C LEU A 53 -17.86 -7.71 5.51
N ALA A 54 -18.35 -6.49 5.30
CA ALA A 54 -19.75 -6.27 4.93
C ALA A 54 -20.08 -6.79 3.52
N LYS A 55 -19.13 -6.72 2.57
CA LYS A 55 -19.31 -7.20 1.20
C LYS A 55 -19.15 -8.71 1.07
N THR A 56 -18.10 -9.28 1.65
CA THR A 56 -17.70 -10.68 1.43
C THR A 56 -18.38 -11.63 2.41
N GLN A 57 -18.50 -11.24 3.68
CA GLN A 57 -19.01 -12.12 4.75
C GLN A 57 -20.41 -11.70 5.25
N ASN A 58 -20.98 -10.62 4.68
CA ASN A 58 -22.25 -10.01 5.11
C ASN A 58 -22.28 -9.66 6.61
N ILE A 59 -21.12 -9.49 7.24
CA ILE A 59 -21.01 -9.12 8.65
C ILE A 59 -21.13 -7.60 8.75
N LYS A 60 -22.29 -7.13 9.20
CA LYS A 60 -22.59 -5.72 9.40
C LYS A 60 -22.63 -5.39 10.89
N ASN A 61 -22.44 -4.11 11.22
CA ASN A 61 -22.53 -3.61 12.60
C ASN A 61 -21.55 -4.27 13.59
N ILE A 62 -20.26 -4.28 13.25
CA ILE A 62 -19.18 -4.76 14.13
C ILE A 62 -18.23 -3.64 14.52
N LYS A 63 -17.71 -3.73 15.75
CA LYS A 63 -16.58 -2.93 16.20
C LYS A 63 -15.30 -3.68 15.81
N VAL A 64 -14.51 -3.04 14.97
CA VAL A 64 -13.26 -3.59 14.45
C VAL A 64 -12.11 -2.89 15.15
N GLU A 65 -11.35 -3.64 15.93
CA GLU A 65 -10.06 -3.21 16.45
C GLU A 65 -8.98 -4.04 15.77
N TYR A 66 -7.90 -3.41 15.34
CA TYR A 66 -6.75 -4.15 14.88
C TYR A 66 -5.54 -3.60 15.62
N GLU A 67 -4.75 -4.54 16.12
CA GLU A 67 -3.72 -4.25 17.11
C GLU A 67 -2.42 -3.86 16.43
N LYS A 68 -2.04 -4.59 15.39
CA LYS A 68 -0.70 -4.59 14.81
C LYS A 68 -0.73 -4.77 13.31
N VAL A 69 0.15 -4.02 12.65
CA VAL A 69 0.27 -3.90 11.20
C VAL A 69 1.73 -4.23 10.88
N TYR A 70 2.00 -5.40 10.29
CA TYR A 70 3.33 -5.71 9.79
C TYR A 70 3.44 -5.24 8.34
N ALA A 71 4.28 -4.24 8.08
CA ALA A 71 4.59 -3.83 6.73
C ALA A 71 5.57 -4.82 6.10
N ARG A 72 5.15 -5.52 5.05
CA ARG A 72 6.06 -6.35 4.26
C ARG A 72 7.07 -5.46 3.56
N LYS A 73 8.33 -5.88 3.55
CA LYS A 73 9.44 -5.12 2.94
C LYS A 73 10.17 -6.03 1.99
N GLY A 74 10.32 -5.59 0.74
CA GLY A 74 10.91 -6.37 -0.34
C GLY A 74 10.91 -5.56 -1.63
N ALA A 75 11.69 -6.02 -2.62
CA ALA A 75 11.76 -5.35 -3.93
C ALA A 75 10.41 -5.40 -4.66
N GLU A 76 9.65 -6.46 -4.40
CA GLU A 76 8.30 -6.73 -4.89
C GLU A 76 7.24 -5.76 -4.35
N TYR A 77 7.53 -5.04 -3.27
CA TYR A 77 6.63 -4.08 -2.61
C TYR A 77 7.06 -2.62 -2.82
N LYS A 78 8.01 -2.34 -3.72
CA LYS A 78 8.59 -0.99 -3.91
C LYS A 78 7.56 0.12 -4.16
N TYR A 79 6.43 -0.21 -4.79
CA TYR A 79 5.37 0.73 -5.16
C TYR A 79 4.03 0.43 -4.45
N ARG A 80 4.03 -0.49 -3.49
CA ARG A 80 2.82 -1.01 -2.86
C ARG A 80 3.08 -1.22 -1.38
N ASP A 81 2.28 -0.57 -0.55
CA ASP A 81 2.36 -0.75 0.89
C ASP A 81 1.52 -1.99 1.26
N VAL A 82 2.16 -3.14 1.48
CA VAL A 82 1.46 -4.37 1.88
C VAL A 82 1.59 -4.57 3.38
N PHE A 83 0.44 -4.78 4.03
CA PHE A 83 0.37 -4.95 5.47
C PHE A 83 -0.36 -6.24 5.86
N ASP A 84 0.24 -6.98 6.77
CA ASP A 84 -0.44 -8.06 7.48
C ASP A 84 -1.08 -7.47 8.75
N VAL A 85 -2.41 -7.56 8.85
CA VAL A 85 -3.20 -6.93 9.91
C VAL A 85 -3.96 -8.00 10.69
N VAL A 86 -3.76 -8.05 12.01
CA VAL A 86 -4.58 -8.90 12.90
C VAL A 86 -5.76 -8.10 13.42
N VAL A 87 -6.96 -8.56 13.10
CA VAL A 87 -8.23 -7.92 13.37
C VAL A 87 -8.98 -8.69 14.44
N GLN A 88 -9.40 -7.98 15.49
CA GLN A 88 -10.28 -8.46 16.53
C GLN A 88 -11.67 -7.84 16.29
N MET A 89 -12.66 -8.70 16.10
CA MET A 89 -14.03 -8.30 15.84
C MET A 89 -14.84 -8.38 17.13
N TYR A 90 -15.49 -7.29 17.49
CA TYR A 90 -16.31 -7.19 18.69
C TYR A 90 -17.75 -6.84 18.35
N GLU A 91 -18.67 -7.39 19.15
CA GLU A 91 -20.06 -6.96 19.13
C GLU A 91 -20.17 -5.56 19.74
N PRO A 92 -20.80 -4.57 19.06
CA PRO A 92 -20.71 -3.17 19.45
C PRO A 92 -21.41 -2.85 20.78
N LYS A 93 -22.45 -3.60 21.15
CA LYS A 93 -23.23 -3.38 22.38
C LYS A 93 -22.60 -4.05 23.60
N THR A 94 -22.11 -5.28 23.44
CA THR A 94 -21.65 -6.12 24.54
C THR A 94 -20.13 -6.10 24.69
N ASN A 95 -19.39 -5.55 23.72
CA ASN A 95 -17.93 -5.68 23.59
C ASN A 95 -17.44 -7.13 23.69
N LYS A 96 -18.28 -8.12 23.37
CA LYS A 96 -17.87 -9.52 23.30
C LYS A 96 -17.02 -9.73 22.07
N LEU A 97 -15.90 -10.43 22.24
CA LEU A 97 -15.03 -10.85 21.14
C LEU A 97 -15.77 -11.92 20.32
N ILE A 98 -16.00 -11.62 19.05
CA ILE A 98 -16.65 -12.53 18.10
C ILE A 98 -15.59 -13.45 17.51
N SER A 99 -14.53 -12.88 16.94
CA SER A 99 -13.45 -13.64 16.32
C SER A 99 -12.21 -12.80 16.12
N VAL A 100 -11.09 -13.49 15.84
CA VAL A 100 -9.79 -12.89 15.56
C VAL A 100 -9.27 -13.48 14.26
N ASN A 101 -9.23 -12.65 13.22
CA ASN A 101 -8.79 -13.05 11.89
C ASN A 101 -7.62 -12.17 11.45
N ALA A 102 -6.82 -12.66 10.50
CA ALA A 102 -5.75 -11.86 9.90
C ALA A 102 -6.07 -11.57 8.44
N TYR A 103 -5.77 -10.35 8.00
CA TYR A 103 -6.01 -9.91 6.63
C TYR A 103 -4.75 -9.30 6.03
N GLU A 104 -4.58 -9.51 4.73
CA GLU A 104 -3.60 -8.78 3.92
C GLU A 104 -4.27 -7.53 3.35
N VAL A 105 -3.69 -6.37 3.64
CA VAL A 105 -4.17 -5.07 3.16
C VAL A 105 -3.09 -4.43 2.32
N GLU A 106 -3.42 -4.05 1.11
CA GLU A 106 -2.51 -3.45 0.15
C GLU A 106 -2.90 -2.00 -0.15
N GLY A 107 -1.91 -1.10 -0.10
CA GLY A 107 -2.01 0.29 -0.48
C GLY A 107 -1.24 0.55 -1.77
N ILE A 108 -1.95 0.79 -2.88
CA ILE A 108 -1.34 1.12 -4.17
C ILE A 108 -1.30 2.64 -4.31
N THR A 109 -0.09 3.21 -4.32
CA THR A 109 0.08 4.65 -4.47
C THR A 109 0.21 5.01 -5.94
N THR A 110 -0.73 5.80 -6.44
CA THR A 110 -0.76 6.28 -7.82
C THR A 110 -0.57 7.79 -7.85
N LYS A 111 0.09 8.29 -8.90
CA LYS A 111 0.27 9.73 -9.12
C LYS A 111 -1.02 10.27 -9.74
N SER A 112 -1.74 11.09 -8.99
CA SER A 112 -2.99 11.73 -9.46
C SER A 112 -2.73 13.08 -10.15
N GLY A 113 -1.62 13.75 -9.84
CA GLY A 113 -1.21 15.02 -10.46
C GLY A 113 0.27 15.31 -10.31
N LYS A 114 0.74 16.52 -10.68
CA LYS A 114 2.18 16.86 -10.73
C LYS A 114 2.90 16.58 -9.40
N ASN A 115 2.28 16.96 -8.27
CA ASN A 115 2.79 16.79 -6.91
C ASN A 115 1.83 16.02 -5.98
N ASN A 116 0.75 15.44 -6.52
CA ASN A 116 -0.28 14.78 -5.72
C ASN A 116 -0.24 13.27 -5.93
N TYR A 117 -0.13 12.54 -4.83
CA TYR A 117 -0.16 11.08 -4.78
C TYR A 117 -1.40 10.63 -4.00
N VAL A 118 -2.10 9.65 -4.54
CA VAL A 118 -3.29 9.05 -3.92
C VAL A 118 -3.02 7.58 -3.71
N THR A 119 -3.19 7.11 -2.48
CA THR A 119 -3.07 5.69 -2.13
C THR A 119 -4.46 5.08 -2.05
N ALA A 120 -4.74 4.16 -2.97
CA ALA A 120 -5.94 3.32 -2.91
C ALA A 120 -5.65 2.11 -2.03
N TRP A 121 -6.53 1.82 -1.08
CA TRP A 121 -6.40 0.71 -0.15
C TRP A 121 -7.36 -0.40 -0.54
N GLN A 122 -6.89 -1.64 -0.51
CA GLN A 122 -7.69 -2.82 -0.79
C GLN A 122 -7.35 -3.95 0.19
N VAL A 123 -8.34 -4.76 0.55
CA VAL A 123 -8.13 -5.99 1.31
C VAL A 123 -8.05 -7.13 0.31
N ASN A 124 -6.90 -7.79 0.24
CA ASN A 124 -6.66 -8.88 -0.72
C ASN A 124 -7.35 -10.17 -0.29
N GLY A 125 -7.30 -10.47 1.02
CA GLY A 125 -7.94 -11.66 1.55
C GLY A 125 -7.55 -11.97 2.99
N GLU A 126 -8.13 -13.06 3.49
CA GLU A 126 -7.78 -13.64 4.79
C GLU A 126 -6.47 -14.42 4.68
N ILE A 127 -5.60 -14.22 5.67
CA ILE A 127 -4.31 -14.89 5.79
C ILE A 127 -4.27 -15.69 7.08
N ASP A 128 -3.39 -16.69 7.13
CA ASP A 128 -3.25 -17.52 8.33
C ASP A 128 -2.86 -16.69 9.56
N LEU A 129 -3.66 -16.82 10.61
CA LEU A 129 -3.54 -16.04 11.84
C LEU A 129 -2.23 -16.34 12.57
N GLU A 130 -1.83 -17.61 12.62
CA GLU A 130 -0.67 -18.04 13.41
C GLU A 130 0.64 -17.59 12.77
N ASN A 131 0.79 -17.83 11.46
CA ASN A 131 1.94 -17.35 10.70
C ASN A 131 2.05 -15.82 10.72
N THR A 132 0.92 -15.11 10.69
CA THR A 132 0.89 -13.65 10.76
C THR A 132 1.33 -13.14 12.12
N LYS A 133 0.82 -13.73 13.21
CA LYS A 133 1.26 -13.42 14.58
C LYS A 133 2.76 -13.64 14.76
N ARG A 134 3.31 -14.74 14.22
CA ARG A 134 4.75 -15.02 14.24
C ARG A 134 5.55 -13.94 13.49
N ARG A 135 5.13 -13.58 12.27
CA ARG A 135 5.77 -12.51 11.48
C ARG A 135 5.78 -11.16 12.22
N ILE A 136 4.64 -10.79 12.81
CA ILE A 136 4.53 -9.58 13.63
C ILE A 136 5.46 -9.64 14.84
N ALA A 137 5.51 -10.76 15.56
CA ALA A 137 6.36 -10.92 16.74
C ALA A 137 7.86 -10.83 16.42
N ILE A 138 8.29 -11.35 15.26
CA ILE A 138 9.65 -11.22 14.74
C ILE A 138 9.95 -9.75 14.43
N ALA A 139 9.03 -9.05 13.77
CA ALA A 139 9.20 -7.65 13.39
C ALA A 139 9.30 -6.70 14.59
N GLU A 140 8.51 -6.95 15.64
CA GLU A 140 8.58 -6.23 16.91
C GLU A 140 9.82 -6.58 17.74
N LYS A 141 10.68 -7.49 17.26
CA LYS A 141 11.87 -8.02 17.95
C LYS A 141 11.55 -8.67 19.30
N LYS A 142 10.30 -9.07 19.54
CA LYS A 142 9.88 -9.78 20.75
C LYS A 142 10.41 -11.21 20.77
N VAL A 143 10.54 -11.83 19.59
CA VAL A 143 11.20 -13.12 19.39
C VAL A 143 12.55 -12.87 18.74
N LYS A 144 13.64 -13.22 19.44
CA LYS A 144 14.99 -13.19 18.87
C LYS A 144 15.21 -14.47 18.08
N LEU A 145 15.16 -14.35 16.75
CA LEU A 145 15.52 -15.47 15.87
C LEU A 145 16.98 -15.90 16.11
N THR A 146 17.20 -17.21 16.19
CA THR A 146 18.54 -17.79 16.24
C THR A 146 19.27 -17.56 14.91
N LYS A 147 20.61 -17.72 14.89
CA LYS A 147 21.40 -17.54 13.65
C LYS A 147 20.95 -18.51 12.54
N GLN A 148 20.56 -19.73 12.89
CA GLN A 148 20.10 -20.74 11.95
C GLN A 148 18.73 -20.38 11.35
N GLU A 149 17.77 -19.97 12.18
CA GLU A 149 16.44 -19.53 11.72
C GLU A 149 16.53 -18.33 10.77
N LYS A 150 17.42 -17.37 11.04
CA LYS A 150 17.65 -16.23 10.15
C LYS A 150 18.19 -16.65 8.77
N VAL A 151 19.01 -17.69 8.72
CA VAL A 151 19.57 -18.19 7.45
C VAL A 151 18.48 -18.92 6.67
N VAL A 152 17.66 -19.73 7.34
CA VAL A 152 16.52 -20.43 6.72
C VAL A 152 15.52 -19.42 6.15
N LEU A 153 15.09 -18.43 6.93
CA LEU A 153 14.17 -17.38 6.47
C LEU A 153 14.73 -16.62 5.27
N LYS A 154 16.01 -16.24 5.28
CA LYS A 154 16.65 -15.58 4.13
C LYS A 154 16.71 -16.47 2.89
N LYS A 155 16.88 -17.78 3.05
CA LYS A 155 16.86 -18.72 1.92
C LYS A 155 15.46 -18.86 1.34
N GLU A 156 14.44 -18.98 2.20
CA GLU A 156 13.03 -19.04 1.79
C GLU A 156 12.56 -17.73 1.11
N GLU A 157 12.96 -16.57 1.64
CA GLU A 157 12.67 -15.28 1.00
C GLU A 157 13.28 -15.21 -0.40
N LYS A 158 14.52 -15.69 -0.56
CA LYS A 158 15.20 -15.72 -1.86
C LYS A 158 14.52 -16.70 -2.83
N SER A 159 14.11 -17.89 -2.39
CA SER A 159 13.44 -18.85 -3.27
C SER A 159 12.08 -18.32 -3.73
N LYS A 160 11.27 -17.79 -2.80
CA LYS A 160 9.98 -17.16 -3.13
C LYS A 160 10.13 -15.97 -4.06
N ALA A 161 11.17 -15.15 -3.88
CA ALA A 161 11.44 -14.03 -4.79
C ALA A 161 11.83 -14.49 -6.21
N VAL A 162 12.52 -15.64 -6.34
CA VAL A 162 12.83 -16.24 -7.65
C VAL A 162 11.56 -16.81 -8.29
N GLU A 163 10.75 -17.55 -7.54
CA GLU A 163 9.46 -18.08 -8.00
C GLU A 163 8.53 -16.98 -8.49
N HIS A 164 8.37 -15.90 -7.72
CA HIS A 164 7.55 -14.75 -8.10
C HIS A 164 8.10 -14.06 -9.36
N LYS A 165 9.42 -13.95 -9.54
CA LYS A 165 10.01 -13.40 -10.77
C LYS A 165 9.72 -14.27 -11.98
N ILE A 166 9.65 -15.59 -11.82
CA ILE A 166 9.30 -16.52 -12.89
C ILE A 166 7.82 -16.35 -13.25
N GLN A 167 6.93 -16.37 -12.25
CA GLN A 167 5.49 -16.16 -12.44
C GLN A 167 5.18 -14.84 -13.16
N VAL A 168 5.77 -13.72 -12.70
CA VAL A 168 5.57 -12.40 -13.35
C VAL A 168 6.08 -12.41 -14.80
N LYS A 169 7.19 -13.08 -15.08
CA LYS A 169 7.69 -13.20 -16.47
C LYS A 169 6.73 -14.01 -17.34
N GLU A 170 6.14 -15.06 -16.80
CA GLU A 170 5.15 -15.89 -17.50
C GLU A 170 3.85 -15.11 -17.75
N GLU A 171 3.32 -14.42 -16.75
CA GLU A 171 2.16 -13.54 -16.90
C GLU A 171 2.38 -12.46 -17.97
N ILE A 172 3.55 -11.80 -17.97
CA ILE A 172 3.87 -10.79 -18.99
C ILE A 172 3.94 -11.43 -20.39
N LYS A 173 4.47 -12.65 -20.52
CA LYS A 173 4.49 -13.37 -21.80
C LYS A 173 3.07 -13.69 -22.27
N ASN A 174 2.21 -14.17 -21.37
CA ASN A 174 0.81 -14.50 -21.67
C ASN A 174 0.03 -13.24 -22.09
N LEU A 175 0.13 -12.14 -21.34
CA LEU A 175 -0.49 -10.86 -21.70
C LEU A 175 -0.02 -10.31 -23.05
N LYS A 176 1.27 -10.49 -23.40
CA LYS A 176 1.78 -10.11 -24.72
C LYS A 176 1.23 -10.99 -25.83
N ALA A 177 1.08 -12.29 -25.59
CA ALA A 177 0.49 -13.22 -26.56
C ALA A 177 -1.00 -12.91 -26.77
N GLU A 178 -1.76 -12.67 -25.70
CA GLU A 178 -3.16 -12.27 -25.75
C GLU A 178 -3.37 -10.97 -26.52
N LYS A 179 -2.55 -9.93 -26.26
CA LYS A 179 -2.62 -8.67 -27.02
C LYS A 179 -2.32 -8.86 -28.50
N LYS A 180 -1.39 -9.73 -28.85
CA LYS A 180 -1.08 -10.07 -30.25
C LYS A 180 -2.23 -10.82 -30.93
N ASN A 181 -2.97 -11.64 -30.19
CA ASN A 181 -4.14 -12.34 -30.69
C ASN A 181 -5.35 -11.40 -30.82
N GLN A 182 -5.53 -10.46 -29.89
CA GLN A 182 -6.56 -9.42 -29.98
C GLN A 182 -6.30 -8.48 -31.18
N SER A 183 -5.06 -8.04 -31.40
CA SER A 183 -4.74 -7.21 -32.57
C SER A 183 -4.93 -7.91 -33.91
N LYS A 184 -4.95 -9.25 -33.95
CA LYS A 184 -5.31 -10.02 -35.16
C LYS A 184 -6.82 -10.08 -35.39
N ASN A 185 -7.62 -9.98 -34.33
CA ASN A 185 -9.08 -9.94 -34.43
C ASN A 185 -9.61 -8.53 -34.76
N ASP A 186 -8.88 -7.47 -34.39
CA ASP A 186 -9.25 -6.09 -34.71
C ASP A 186 -9.24 -5.79 -36.22
N ASP A 187 -8.46 -6.54 -37.01
CA ASP A 187 -8.43 -6.47 -38.48
C ASP A 187 -9.79 -6.87 -39.10
N VAL A 188 -10.59 -7.67 -38.39
CA VAL A 188 -11.95 -8.06 -38.81
C VAL A 188 -12.94 -6.92 -38.56
N SER A 189 -12.78 -6.15 -37.49
CA SER A 189 -13.67 -5.00 -37.19
C SER A 189 -13.46 -3.84 -38.16
N ALA A 190 -12.21 -3.64 -38.63
CA ALA A 190 -11.88 -2.62 -39.63
C ALA A 190 -12.52 -2.88 -41.01
N GLN A 191 -12.87 -4.14 -41.34
CA GLN A 191 -13.61 -4.48 -42.56
C GLN A 191 -15.12 -4.18 -42.43
N MET A 192 -15.71 -4.36 -41.24
CA MET A 192 -17.13 -4.04 -41.00
C MET A 192 -17.39 -2.52 -41.08
N ASP A 193 -16.46 -1.70 -40.60
CA ASP A 193 -16.58 -0.23 -40.66
C ASP A 193 -16.57 0.34 -42.09
N LYS A 194 -15.90 -0.34 -43.03
CA LYS A 194 -15.95 0.04 -44.46
C LYS A 194 -17.31 -0.26 -45.09
N ALA A 195 -17.94 -1.37 -44.71
CA ALA A 195 -19.26 -1.75 -45.21
C ALA A 195 -20.35 -0.78 -44.71
N ILE A 196 -20.27 -0.33 -43.46
CA ILE A 196 -21.26 0.60 -42.87
C ILE A 196 -21.16 2.00 -43.50
N LYS A 197 -19.94 2.46 -43.82
CA LYS A 197 -19.71 3.75 -44.49
C LYS A 197 -20.21 3.78 -45.94
N ALA A 198 -20.29 2.64 -46.62
CA ALA A 198 -20.84 2.54 -47.97
C ALA A 198 -22.37 2.70 -48.01
N THR A 199 -23.07 2.37 -46.92
CA THR A 199 -24.54 2.36 -46.86
C THR A 199 -25.14 3.70 -46.41
N THR A 200 -24.32 4.65 -45.96
CA THR A 200 -24.81 5.94 -45.46
C THR A 200 -25.05 6.92 -46.61
N VAL A 201 -26.31 7.11 -47.00
CA VAL A 201 -26.71 8.12 -47.99
C VAL A 201 -26.68 9.51 -47.34
N LYS A 202 -25.96 10.43 -47.97
CA LYS A 202 -25.73 11.81 -47.49
C LYS A 202 -27.04 12.61 -47.50
N PHE A 203 -27.53 12.99 -46.32
CA PHE A 203 -28.71 13.85 -46.18
C PHE A 203 -28.42 15.26 -46.75
N VAL A 204 -29.21 15.70 -47.74
CA VAL A 204 -29.14 17.05 -48.31
C VAL A 204 -30.45 17.77 -47.96
N PRO A 205 -30.44 18.80 -47.09
CA PRO A 205 -31.66 19.51 -46.73
C PRO A 205 -32.16 20.34 -47.92
N ARG A 206 -33.38 20.07 -48.38
CA ARG A 206 -34.08 20.92 -49.35
C ARG A 206 -34.61 22.16 -48.63
N ARG A 207 -34.19 23.34 -49.08
CA ARG A 207 -34.72 24.62 -48.62
C ARG A 207 -36.14 24.79 -49.18
N ASN A 208 -37.15 24.81 -48.33
CA ASN A 208 -38.50 25.20 -48.75
C ASN A 208 -38.47 26.67 -49.22
N LYS A 209 -39.13 26.93 -50.36
CA LYS A 209 -39.32 28.27 -50.94
C LYS A 209 -40.14 29.15 -50.00
#